data_AF-A0A2T2XBC4-F1
#
_entry.id   AF-A0A2T2XBC4-F1
#
_cell.length_a   1.000
_cell.length_b   1.000
_cell.length_c   1.000
_cell.angle_alpha   90.00
_cell.angle_beta   90.00
_cell.angle_gamma   90.00
#
_symmetry.space_group_name_H-M   'P 1'
#
loop_
_entity.id
_entity.type
_entity.pdbx_description
1 polymer ?
#
loop_
_entity_poly.entity_id
_entity_poly.type
_entity_poly.pdbx_seq_one_letter_code
_entity_poly.pdbx_strand_id
1 'polypeptide(L)' 'MHQMALANPARIRGESIEAGAFAEMAEAEDVYAVPKTIVTIQDAGRKESFEGALSEDHLIRRLKALFEL' A
#
# COMPACT_ATOMS: atom_id res chain seq x y z
N MET A 1 -19.27 4.90 -7.18
CA MET A 1 -17.97 4.27 -6.88
C MET A 1 -17.25 4.03 -8.20
N HIS A 2 -16.22 4.81 -8.53
CA HIS A 2 -15.40 4.57 -9.71
C HIS A 2 -14.29 3.59 -9.33
N GLN A 3 -14.47 2.33 -9.69
CA GLN A 3 -13.47 1.28 -9.54
C GLN A 3 -12.53 1.35 -10.75
N MET A 4 -11.44 2.11 -10.65
CA MET A 4 -10.34 2.00 -11.59
C MET A 4 -9.56 0.73 -11.25
N ALA A 5 -9.99 -0.39 -11.80
CA ALA A 5 -9.15 -1.58 -11.85
C ALA A 5 -8.01 -1.29 -12.85
N LEU A 6 -6.85 -0.88 -12.33
CA LEU A 6 -5.60 -0.95 -13.08
C LEU A 6 -5.48 -2.37 -13.66
N ALA A 7 -5.27 -2.47 -14.97
CA ALA A 7 -5.03 -3.73 -15.66
C ALA A 7 -3.77 -4.39 -15.09
N ASN A 8 -3.92 -5.15 -14.01
CA ASN A 8 -2.82 -5.65 -13.22
C ASN A 8 -2.93 -7.18 -13.09
N PRO A 9 -2.06 -7.95 -13.78
CA PRO A 9 -2.07 -9.41 -13.70
C PRO A 9 -1.78 -9.94 -12.28
N ALA A 10 -1.23 -9.11 -11.37
CA ALA A 10 -0.93 -9.48 -9.99
C ALA A 10 -2.11 -9.40 -9.01
N ARG A 11 -3.36 -9.14 -9.47
CA ARG A 11 -4.57 -9.02 -8.62
C ARG A 11 -4.38 -8.10 -7.40
N ILE A 12 -3.67 -6.99 -7.56
CA ILE A 12 -3.45 -6.02 -6.48
C ILE A 12 -4.78 -5.36 -6.12
N ARG A 13 -5.11 -5.33 -4.82
CA ARG A 13 -6.22 -4.56 -4.26
C ARG A 13 -5.65 -3.33 -3.58
N GLY A 14 -6.19 -2.16 -3.91
CA GLY A 14 -5.84 -0.90 -3.28
C GLY A 14 -7.03 -0.33 -2.53
N GLU A 15 -6.80 0.13 -1.32
CA GLU A 15 -7.75 0.89 -0.52
C GLU A 15 -7.07 2.14 0.04
N SER A 16 -7.84 3.22 0.18
CA SER A 16 -7.39 4.43 0.85
C SER A 16 -8.14 4.54 2.15
N ILE A 17 -7.41 4.72 3.25
CA ILE A 17 -7.95 4.76 4.59
C ILE A 17 -7.63 6.12 5.19
N GLU A 18 -8.65 6.77 5.75
CA GLU A 18 -8.49 8.03 6.47
C GLU A 18 -7.96 7.73 7.88
N ALA A 19 -6.70 8.03 8.15
CA ALA A 19 -6.05 7.70 9.43
C ALA A 19 -6.80 8.24 10.66
N GLY A 20 -7.39 9.44 10.55
CA GLY A 20 -8.16 10.04 11.65
C GLY A 20 -9.48 9.30 11.96
N ALA A 21 -10.08 8.64 10.97
CA ALA A 21 -11.29 7.85 11.16
C ALA A 21 -10.99 6.44 11.69
N PHE A 22 -9.75 5.98 11.57
CA PHE A 22 -9.29 4.63 11.94
C PHE A 22 -8.03 4.69 12.82
N ALA A 23 -8.11 5.41 13.94
CA ALA A 23 -6.95 5.68 14.80
C ALA A 23 -6.27 4.41 15.34
N GLU A 24 -7.03 3.39 15.71
CA GLU A 24 -6.47 2.11 16.20
C GLU A 24 -5.63 1.40 15.14
N MET A 25 -6.08 1.40 13.89
CA MET A 25 -5.31 0.85 12.77
C MET A 25 -4.08 1.71 12.52
N ALA A 26 -4.21 3.05 12.54
CA ALA A 26 -3.09 3.95 12.35
C ALA A 26 -2.00 3.72 13.42
N GLU A 27 -2.37 3.49 14.67
CA GLU A 27 -1.45 3.15 15.76
C GLU A 27 -0.81 1.78 15.55
N ALA A 28 -1.60 0.74 15.26
CA ALA A 28 -1.09 -0.62 14.99
C ALA A 28 -0.15 -0.68 13.78
N GLU A 29 -0.31 0.26 12.85
CA GLU A 29 0.47 0.41 11.63
C GLU A 29 1.62 1.42 11.77
N ASP A 30 1.88 1.96 12.96
CA ASP A 30 2.94 2.94 13.23
C ASP A 30 2.85 4.16 12.28
N VAL A 31 1.65 4.70 12.07
CA VAL A 31 1.42 5.86 11.18
C VAL A 31 1.68 7.15 11.95
N TYR A 32 2.92 7.65 11.89
CA TYR A 32 3.32 8.92 12.50
C TYR A 32 3.11 10.14 11.60
N ALA A 33 3.08 9.92 10.29
CA ALA A 33 2.87 10.95 9.28
C ALA A 33 2.04 10.41 8.11
N VAL A 34 1.21 11.28 7.52
CA VAL A 34 0.41 10.97 6.34
C VAL A 34 0.93 11.74 5.11
N PRO A 35 0.86 11.17 3.90
CA PRO A 35 0.40 9.81 3.59
C PRO A 35 1.44 8.73 3.95
N LYS A 36 0.96 7.54 4.32
CA LYS A 36 1.75 6.31 4.45
C LYS A 36 1.10 5.24 3.59
N THR A 37 1.89 4.58 2.75
CA THR A 37 1.42 3.47 1.90
C THR A 37 1.92 2.17 2.48
N ILE A 38 1.04 1.22 2.70
CA ILE A 38 1.36 -0.11 3.23
C ILE A 38 1.03 -1.13 2.16
N VAL A 39 1.98 -2.01 1.86
CA VAL A 39 1.84 -3.10 0.90
C VAL A 39 2.00 -4.41 1.64
N THR A 40 0.99 -5.26 1.57
CA THR A 40 1.00 -6.58 2.21
C THR A 40 0.93 -7.67 1.15
N ILE A 41 1.82 -8.66 1.25
CA ILE A 41 1.86 -9.85 0.38
C ILE A 41 1.33 -11.02 1.20
N GLN A 42 0.06 -11.38 0.96
CA GLN A 42 -0.68 -12.34 1.79
C GLN A 42 0.02 -13.70 1.88
N ASP A 43 0.50 -14.24 0.77
CA ASP A 43 1.08 -15.58 0.71
C ASP A 43 2.47 -15.67 1.37
N ALA A 44 3.18 -14.55 1.47
CA ALA A 44 4.56 -14.50 2.00
C ALA A 44 4.64 -13.96 3.43
N GLY A 45 3.52 -13.49 4.00
CA GLY A 45 3.53 -12.78 5.30
C GLY A 45 4.43 -11.53 5.31
N ARG A 46 4.75 -11.00 4.12
CA ARG A 46 5.65 -9.86 3.96
C ARG A 46 4.85 -8.57 3.90
N LYS A 47 5.42 -7.53 4.49
CA LYS A 47 4.83 -6.20 4.57
C LYS A 47 5.92 -5.18 4.30
N GLU A 48 5.63 -4.22 3.43
CA GLU A 48 6.46 -3.03 3.23
C GLU A 48 5.64 -1.78 3.50
N SER A 49 6.29 -0.75 4.02
CA SER A 49 5.67 0.55 4.28
C SER A 49 6.51 1.67 3.69
N PHE A 50 5.84 2.67 3.15
CA PHE A 50 6.45 3.84 2.54
C PHE A 50 5.86 5.08 3.18
N GLU A 51 6.72 5.97 3.67
CA GLU A 51 6.31 7.24 4.26
C GLU A 51 6.40 8.36 3.23
N GLY A 52 5.43 9.27 3.27
CA GLY A 52 5.35 10.42 2.39
C GLY A 52 4.71 10.11 1.04
N ALA A 53 4.57 11.17 0.24
CA ALA A 53 3.98 11.06 -1.09
C ALA A 53 4.90 10.27 -2.02
N LEU A 54 4.38 9.19 -2.61
CA LEU A 54 5.08 8.39 -3.59
C LEU A 54 4.67 8.76 -5.00
N SER A 55 5.63 8.75 -5.94
CA SER A 55 5.30 8.76 -7.36
C SER A 55 4.83 7.38 -7.82
N GLU A 56 3.98 7.36 -8.85
CA GLU A 56 3.47 6.13 -9.45
C GLU A 56 4.62 5.22 -9.94
N ASP A 57 5.61 5.80 -10.63
CA ASP A 57 6.79 5.06 -11.11
C ASP A 57 7.62 4.44 -9.99
N HIS A 58 7.69 5.10 -8.83
CA HIS A 58 8.38 4.55 -7.67
C HIS A 58 7.62 3.34 -7.12
N LEU A 59 6.31 3.49 -6.92
CA LEU A 59 5.46 2.42 -6.41
C LEU A 59 5.47 1.20 -7.34
N ILE A 60 5.33 1.39 -8.65
CA ILE A 60 5.37 0.30 -9.63
C ILE A 60 6.70 -0.46 -9.58
N ARG A 61 7.84 0.25 -9.49
CA ARG A 61 9.16 -0.39 -9.38
C ARG A 61 9.30 -1.23 -8.11
N ARG A 62 8.83 -0.71 -6.98
CA ARG A 62 8.83 -1.44 -5.70
C ARG A 62 7.96 -2.69 -5.76
N LEU A 63 6.75 -2.57 -6.31
CA LEU A 63 5.85 -3.71 -6.48
C LEU A 63 6.44 -4.80 -7.37
N LYS A 64 7.07 -4.43 -8.51
CA LYS A 64 7.75 -5.40 -9.37
C LYS A 64 8.86 -6.16 -8.64
N ALA A 65 9.72 -5.43 -7.92
CA ALA A 65 10.80 -6.04 -7.14
C ALA A 65 10.29 -7.01 -6.06
N LEU A 66 9.09 -6.80 -5.54
CA LEU A 66 8.46 -7.67 -4.56
C LEU A 66 7.89 -8.97 -5.16
N PHE A 67 7.46 -8.95 -6.43
CA PHE A 67 6.90 -10.13 -7.12
C PHE A 67 7.95 -10.98 -7.85
N GLU A 68 9.14 -10.43 -8.12
CA GLU A 68 10.22 -11.14 -8.82
C GLU A 68 11.16 -11.93 -7.88
N LEU A 69 10.86 -11.98 -6.57
CA LEU A 69 11.54 -12.79 -5.55
C LEU A 69 10.87 -14.15 -5.35
#